data_AF-A0A0K6G512-F1
#
_entry.id   AF-A0A0K6G512-F1
#
_cell.length_a   1.000
_cell.length_b   1.000
_cell.length_c   1.000
_cell.angle_alpha   90.00
_cell.angle_beta   90.00
_cell.angle_gamma   90.00
#
_symmetry.space_group_name_H-M   'P 1'
#
loop_
_entity.id
_entity.type
_entity.pdbx_description
1 polymer ?
#
loop_
_entity_poly.entity_id
_entity_poly.type
_entity_poly.pdbx_seq_one_letter_code
_entity_poly.pdbx_strand_id
1 'polypeptide(L)'
;MFTSTTSPQTPLAASSYPHDKGRFKIIIAYWVVLIIAAPVWWVLTTVERLPLPETRVKQVGSKHIRIPVDINIDVADGLCDATTLAAKLQIAWDKSHQVELNDIWNVLDVRMGALGSHRSDKSHAVYNITIRYGYDNDPAIVLDRSFEVFSRSGCDEQLVGKVTSSLRTLLTPPTRNTGLRVAQYSPRYRLAFSLLNEDAAYGGAISGWSIERAIEEYLQPTLDELNILHNFTIESQVQFYAPLTTEPTEAQDGYTLDQEQLTIFVNSAEWTLSSSVSNDPVLHFVLFVPSHARRPLYIQDSQGKITQFNSFLVPQWGGIAILNPRSEGTANSVLSPHDLKPIFHIFRKQLEGLLGVPALPPPFDLRLDRGSTSKQVLSGWQLDTLLRRRTLENIQGSVQTLSSIVGLAGQIENMPIGSSVRDDVLSALEELSQTHNATYPTQTLTHSALSLQLASRAFFNPTMVGLLYFPAEHKYAVYTPLFAPIAVPLVVSVIRELKSRRKGAASTGGSRLKAE
;
A
#
# COMPACT_ATOMS: atom_id res chain seq x y z
N MET A 1 -72.71 -69.44 27.10
CA MET A 1 -72.64 -69.62 28.57
C MET A 1 -71.55 -68.68 29.07
N PHE A 2 -71.75 -67.63 29.85
CA PHE A 2 -72.89 -67.10 30.59
C PHE A 2 -72.77 -65.57 30.58
N THR A 3 -73.93 -64.92 30.59
CA THR A 3 -74.15 -63.50 30.83
C THR A 3 -73.93 -63.12 32.29
N SER A 4 -73.32 -61.97 32.57
CA SER A 4 -73.58 -61.14 33.76
C SER A 4 -73.07 -59.72 33.50
N THR A 5 -73.96 -58.83 33.05
CA THR A 5 -74.66 -57.81 33.84
C THR A 5 -73.79 -56.64 34.28
N THR A 6 -73.90 -55.59 33.48
CA THR A 6 -73.55 -54.19 33.69
C THR A 6 -74.16 -53.64 34.98
N SER A 7 -73.38 -52.88 35.74
CA SER A 7 -73.87 -51.81 36.62
C SER A 7 -73.32 -50.47 36.12
N PRO A 8 -74.13 -49.40 36.06
CA PRO A 8 -73.71 -48.14 35.45
C PRO A 8 -72.96 -47.29 36.47
N GLN A 9 -71.68 -47.01 36.21
CA GLN A 9 -71.01 -45.88 36.88
C GLN A 9 -71.22 -44.62 36.04
N THR A 10 -71.96 -43.71 36.65
CA THR A 10 -72.22 -42.34 36.24
C THR A 10 -70.94 -41.65 35.75
N PRO A 11 -70.88 -41.12 34.51
CA PRO A 11 -69.78 -40.26 34.13
C PRO A 11 -69.86 -38.99 34.97
N LEU A 12 -68.83 -38.75 35.79
CA LEU A 12 -68.60 -37.47 36.43
C LEU A 12 -68.70 -36.38 35.36
N ALA A 13 -69.62 -35.44 35.61
CA ALA A 13 -69.86 -34.28 34.77
C ALA A 13 -68.51 -33.62 34.42
N ALA A 14 -68.18 -33.60 33.13
CA ALA A 14 -67.12 -32.73 32.64
C ALA A 14 -67.53 -31.30 33.00
N SER A 15 -66.83 -30.71 33.98
CA SER A 15 -67.00 -29.32 34.36
C SER A 15 -66.81 -28.45 33.12
N SER A 16 -67.91 -27.95 32.57
CA SER A 16 -67.92 -26.95 31.51
C SER A 16 -67.42 -25.64 32.12
N TYR A 17 -66.11 -25.42 32.11
CA TYR A 17 -65.54 -24.14 32.51
C TYR A 17 -66.03 -23.05 31.55
N PRO A 18 -66.78 -22.03 32.00
CA PRO A 18 -67.21 -20.91 31.17
C PRO A 18 -66.03 -19.93 31.05
N HIS A 19 -65.01 -20.27 30.27
CA HIS A 19 -63.74 -19.52 30.23
C HIS A 19 -63.42 -18.83 28.90
N ASP A 20 -64.37 -18.70 27.98
CA ASP A 20 -64.11 -18.11 26.65
C ASP A 20 -63.77 -16.61 26.70
N LYS A 21 -64.41 -15.82 27.59
CA LYS A 21 -64.12 -14.38 27.69
C LYS A 21 -62.77 -14.06 28.36
N GLY A 22 -62.31 -14.91 29.28
CA GLY A 22 -61.04 -14.72 29.99
C GLY A 22 -59.82 -15.09 29.12
N ARG A 23 -59.92 -16.18 28.35
CA ARG A 23 -58.85 -16.66 27.47
C ARG A 23 -58.48 -15.64 26.40
N PHE A 24 -59.48 -14.99 25.79
CA PHE A 24 -59.24 -13.95 24.80
C PHE A 24 -58.53 -12.72 25.38
N LYS A 25 -58.90 -12.30 26.60
CA LYS A 25 -58.22 -11.19 27.29
C LYS A 25 -56.75 -11.51 27.59
N ILE A 26 -56.46 -12.75 27.97
CA ILE A 26 -55.08 -13.22 28.21
C ILE A 26 -54.28 -13.23 26.91
N ILE A 27 -54.84 -13.77 25.83
CA ILE A 27 -54.18 -13.78 24.50
C ILE A 27 -53.90 -12.34 24.05
N ILE A 28 -54.87 -11.43 24.16
CA ILE A 28 -54.66 -10.02 23.83
C ILE A 28 -53.55 -9.42 24.68
N ALA A 29 -53.53 -9.68 26.00
CA ALA A 29 -52.49 -9.13 26.88
C ALA A 29 -51.07 -9.55 26.44
N TYR A 30 -50.87 -10.83 26.06
CA TYR A 30 -49.57 -11.28 25.53
C TYR A 30 -49.19 -10.57 24.22
N TRP A 31 -50.13 -10.40 23.29
CA TRP A 31 -49.86 -9.72 22.03
C TRP A 31 -49.61 -8.22 22.21
N VAL A 32 -50.31 -7.55 23.14
CA VAL A 32 -50.05 -6.16 23.50
C VAL A 32 -48.63 -6.00 24.02
N VAL A 33 -48.16 -6.89 24.90
CA VAL A 33 -46.78 -6.86 25.41
C VAL A 33 -45.78 -7.09 24.27
N LEU A 34 -46.02 -8.06 23.38
CA LEU A 34 -45.13 -8.31 22.24
C LEU A 34 -45.05 -7.12 21.28
N ILE A 35 -46.18 -6.46 21.00
CA ILE A 35 -46.24 -5.28 20.12
C ILE A 35 -45.50 -4.09 20.74
N ILE A 36 -45.57 -3.92 22.07
CA ILE A 36 -44.83 -2.87 22.77
C ILE A 36 -43.34 -3.20 22.88
N ALA A 37 -42.99 -4.49 23.05
CA ALA A 37 -41.61 -4.94 23.20
C ALA A 37 -40.85 -4.98 21.85
N ALA A 38 -41.53 -5.25 20.74
CA ALA A 38 -40.90 -5.38 19.43
C ALA A 38 -40.11 -4.13 18.97
N PRO A 39 -40.62 -2.89 19.11
CA PRO A 39 -39.85 -1.68 18.82
C PRO A 39 -38.60 -1.54 19.69
N VAL A 40 -38.71 -1.84 20.98
CA VAL A 40 -37.59 -1.76 21.93
C VAL A 40 -36.51 -2.79 21.58
N TRP A 41 -36.93 -4.02 21.27
CA TRP A 41 -36.02 -5.07 20.81
C TRP A 41 -35.37 -4.74 19.46
N TRP A 42 -36.12 -4.12 18.54
CA TRP A 42 -35.58 -3.68 17.27
C TRP A 42 -34.46 -2.65 17.49
N VAL A 43 -34.72 -1.59 18.26
CA VAL A 43 -33.71 -0.55 18.58
C VAL A 43 -32.50 -1.11 19.33
N LEU A 44 -32.70 -2.04 20.27
CA LEU A 44 -31.60 -2.64 21.03
C LEU A 44 -30.75 -3.62 20.21
N THR A 45 -31.26 -4.13 19.09
CA THR A 45 -30.56 -5.12 18.27
C THR A 45 -30.19 -4.62 16.87
N THR A 46 -30.47 -3.35 16.56
CA THR A 46 -29.94 -2.66 15.38
C THR A 46 -28.47 -2.33 15.59
N VAL A 47 -27.66 -2.70 14.60
CA VAL A 47 -26.23 -2.37 14.60
C VAL A 47 -26.07 -0.86 14.38
N GLU A 48 -25.20 -0.22 15.15
CA GLU A 48 -24.85 1.19 14.94
C GLU A 48 -24.15 1.37 13.59
N ARG A 49 -24.76 2.15 12.69
CA ARG A 49 -24.25 2.44 11.36
C ARG A 49 -24.37 3.93 11.07
N LEU A 50 -23.25 4.64 11.21
CA LEU A 50 -23.17 6.06 10.87
C LEU A 50 -23.07 6.26 9.35
N PRO A 51 -23.67 7.32 8.80
CA PRO A 51 -23.60 7.60 7.37
C PRO A 51 -22.19 8.03 6.96
N LEU A 52 -21.72 7.50 5.83
CA LEU A 52 -20.46 7.89 5.21
C LEU A 52 -20.69 8.98 4.14
N PRO A 53 -19.72 9.88 3.89
CA PRO A 53 -19.84 10.97 2.93
C PRO A 53 -19.62 10.51 1.48
N GLU A 54 -20.49 9.64 0.95
CA GLU A 54 -20.32 8.98 -0.35
C GLU A 54 -20.16 9.96 -1.52
N THR A 55 -20.92 11.06 -1.50
CA THR A 55 -20.86 12.09 -2.55
C THR A 55 -19.51 12.78 -2.59
N ARG A 56 -18.91 13.06 -1.43
CA ARG A 56 -17.58 13.67 -1.34
C ARG A 56 -16.50 12.72 -1.84
N VAL A 57 -16.58 11.43 -1.48
CA VAL A 57 -15.63 10.41 -1.97
C VAL A 57 -15.67 10.33 -3.50
N LYS A 58 -16.87 10.30 -4.10
CA LYS A 58 -17.03 10.30 -5.57
C LYS A 58 -16.49 11.57 -6.23
N GLN A 59 -16.76 12.74 -5.63
CA GLN A 59 -16.24 14.03 -6.13
C GLN A 59 -14.72 14.07 -6.12
N VAL A 60 -14.10 13.63 -5.03
CA VAL A 60 -12.64 13.60 -4.90
C VAL A 60 -12.01 12.67 -5.94
N GLY A 61 -12.60 11.49 -6.18
CA GLY A 61 -12.12 10.58 -7.22
C GLY A 61 -12.23 11.12 -8.66
N SER A 62 -13.10 12.11 -8.90
CA SER A 62 -13.27 12.76 -10.21
C SER A 62 -12.39 14.00 -10.41
N LYS A 63 -11.82 14.54 -9.32
CA LYS A 63 -11.01 15.76 -9.36
C LYS A 63 -9.63 15.43 -9.91
N HIS A 64 -9.28 16.04 -11.04
CA HIS A 64 -7.97 15.86 -11.64
C HIS A 64 -6.94 16.69 -10.87
N ILE A 65 -5.89 16.04 -10.40
CA ILE A 65 -4.75 16.71 -9.79
C ILE A 65 -3.94 17.33 -10.93
N ARG A 66 -3.35 18.50 -10.70
CA ARG A 66 -2.36 19.11 -11.59
C ARG A 66 -1.15 19.52 -10.76
N ILE A 67 0.03 19.03 -11.13
CA ILE A 67 1.29 19.36 -10.46
C ILE A 67 2.06 20.33 -11.38
N PRO A 68 2.15 21.62 -11.03
CA PRO A 68 2.89 22.58 -11.83
C PRO A 68 4.40 22.28 -11.77
N VAL A 69 5.05 22.31 -12.92
CA VAL A 69 6.50 22.19 -13.07
C VAL A 69 6.98 23.34 -13.95
N ASP A 70 7.75 24.25 -13.37
CA ASP A 70 8.27 25.41 -14.08
C ASP A 70 9.70 25.14 -14.55
N ILE A 71 9.99 25.48 -15.79
CA ILE A 71 11.29 25.25 -16.43
C ILE A 71 11.78 26.56 -17.04
N ASN A 72 12.94 27.02 -16.57
CA ASN A 72 13.67 28.13 -17.15
C ASN A 72 14.70 27.60 -18.15
N ILE A 73 14.73 28.21 -19.33
CA ILE A 73 15.66 27.88 -20.41
C ILE A 73 16.64 29.03 -20.56
N ASP A 74 17.92 28.71 -20.42
CA ASP A 74 19.04 29.59 -20.66
C ASP A 74 19.85 29.06 -21.85
N VAL A 75 20.32 29.99 -22.68
CA VAL A 75 21.11 29.68 -23.87
C VAL A 75 22.41 30.46 -23.75
N ALA A 76 23.48 29.74 -23.43
CA ALA A 76 24.82 30.29 -23.40
C ALA A 76 25.33 30.53 -24.84
N ASP A 77 26.39 31.33 -24.96
CA ASP A 77 27.16 31.48 -26.19
C ASP A 77 26.40 32.07 -27.40
N GLY A 78 25.22 32.66 -27.19
CA GLY A 78 24.46 33.34 -28.25
C GLY A 78 23.93 32.42 -29.36
N LEU A 79 23.78 31.13 -29.06
CA LEU A 79 23.34 30.10 -30.02
C LEU A 79 21.97 30.36 -30.64
N CYS A 80 21.03 30.89 -29.86
CA CYS A 80 19.70 31.31 -30.32
C CYS A 80 18.97 32.16 -29.26
N ASP A 81 17.78 32.66 -29.60
CA ASP A 81 16.89 33.33 -28.65
C ASP A 81 16.18 32.30 -27.74
N ALA A 82 16.46 32.37 -26.43
CA ALA A 82 15.89 31.48 -25.42
C ALA A 82 14.36 31.50 -25.39
N THR A 83 13.71 32.62 -25.71
CA THR A 83 12.24 32.73 -25.71
C THR A 83 11.62 31.92 -26.85
N THR A 84 12.22 31.99 -28.05
CA THR A 84 11.77 31.23 -29.22
C THR A 84 11.96 29.73 -29.01
N LEU A 85 13.07 29.34 -28.36
CA LEU A 85 13.33 27.95 -28.03
C LEU A 85 12.36 27.41 -26.98
N ALA A 86 12.05 28.20 -25.94
CA ALA A 86 11.06 27.84 -24.93
C ALA A 86 9.69 27.57 -25.55
N ALA A 87 9.25 28.43 -26.48
CA ALA A 87 8.00 28.23 -27.20
C ALA A 87 8.00 26.94 -28.05
N LYS A 88 9.11 26.65 -28.77
CA LYS A 88 9.24 25.40 -29.54
C LYS A 88 9.21 24.16 -28.63
N LEU A 89 9.90 24.21 -27.49
CA LEU A 89 9.93 23.11 -26.53
C LEU A 89 8.57 22.88 -25.88
N GLN A 90 7.82 23.93 -25.55
CA GLN A 90 6.45 23.79 -25.03
C GLN A 90 5.55 23.05 -26.03
N ILE A 91 5.59 23.44 -27.31
CA ILE A 91 4.80 22.78 -28.38
C ILE A 91 5.21 21.31 -28.55
N ALA A 92 6.52 21.03 -28.53
CA ALA A 92 7.04 19.67 -28.65
C ALA A 92 6.63 18.80 -27.45
N TRP A 93 6.68 19.36 -26.24
CA TRP A 93 6.23 18.69 -25.02
C TRP A 93 4.74 18.35 -25.10
N ASP A 94 3.88 19.32 -25.38
CA ASP A 94 2.42 19.14 -25.44
C ASP A 94 2.03 18.08 -26.49
N LYS A 95 2.70 18.07 -27.65
CA LYS A 95 2.50 17.06 -28.69
C LYS A 95 2.91 15.65 -28.23
N SER A 96 4.01 15.55 -27.48
CA SER A 96 4.50 14.27 -26.98
C SER A 96 3.66 13.72 -25.82
N HIS A 97 3.09 14.60 -24.99
CA HIS A 97 2.35 14.25 -23.79
C HIS A 97 0.95 13.70 -24.11
N GLN A 98 0.33 14.10 -25.23
CA GLN A 98 -0.98 13.60 -25.67
C GLN A 98 -1.01 12.12 -26.10
N VAL A 99 0.16 11.49 -26.31
CA VAL A 99 0.24 10.15 -26.92
C VAL A 99 0.03 9.00 -25.92
N GLU A 100 0.15 9.24 -24.59
CA GLU A 100 0.06 8.19 -23.56
C GLU A 100 -1.02 8.48 -22.51
N LEU A 101 -2.28 8.18 -22.84
CA LEU A 101 -3.46 8.46 -22.00
C LEU A 101 -3.49 7.76 -20.61
N ASN A 102 -2.63 6.76 -20.36
CA ASN A 102 -2.67 5.93 -19.15
C ASN A 102 -1.43 6.05 -18.24
N ASP A 103 -0.60 7.08 -18.41
CA ASP A 103 0.56 7.27 -17.53
C ASP A 103 0.17 8.06 -16.27
N ILE A 104 0.75 7.69 -15.12
CA ILE A 104 0.57 8.39 -13.83
C ILE A 104 1.02 9.85 -13.93
N TRP A 105 1.86 10.15 -14.91
CA TRP A 105 2.47 11.45 -15.13
C TRP A 105 1.62 12.44 -15.93
N ASN A 106 0.43 12.05 -16.40
CA ASN A 106 -0.52 12.94 -17.10
C ASN A 106 -1.04 14.11 -16.22
N VAL A 107 -0.68 14.09 -14.95
CA VAL A 107 -0.97 15.11 -13.94
C VAL A 107 0.02 16.29 -14.00
N LEU A 108 1.14 16.18 -14.72
CA LEU A 108 2.14 17.24 -14.77
C LEU A 108 1.70 18.40 -15.69
N ASP A 109 1.66 19.61 -15.14
CA ASP A 109 1.46 20.87 -15.89
C ASP A 109 2.82 21.54 -16.07
N VAL A 110 3.51 21.22 -17.17
CA VAL A 110 4.86 21.73 -17.44
C VAL A 110 4.79 23.06 -18.17
N ARG A 111 5.44 24.08 -17.61
CA ARG A 111 5.51 25.45 -18.16
C ARG A 111 6.95 25.81 -18.44
N MET A 112 7.24 26.19 -19.67
CA MET A 112 8.59 26.52 -20.12
C MET A 112 8.69 28.01 -20.46
N GLY A 113 9.74 28.67 -19.98
CA GLY A 113 10.03 30.07 -20.24
C GLY A 113 11.53 30.35 -20.34
N ALA A 114 11.91 31.52 -20.85
CA ALA A 114 13.31 31.95 -20.85
C ALA A 114 13.80 32.22 -19.41
N LEU A 115 15.12 32.20 -19.18
CA LEU A 115 15.71 32.47 -17.86
C LEU A 115 15.15 33.75 -17.24
N GLY A 116 14.63 33.64 -16.01
CA GLY A 116 13.99 34.74 -15.28
C GLY A 116 12.48 34.88 -15.49
N SER A 117 11.88 34.11 -16.42
CA SER A 117 10.41 34.04 -16.60
C SER A 117 9.73 33.43 -15.38
N HIS A 118 10.33 32.38 -14.82
CA HIS A 118 9.91 31.80 -13.57
C HIS A 118 10.94 32.17 -12.51
N ARG A 119 10.57 33.02 -11.55
CA ARG A 119 11.42 33.21 -10.37
C ARG A 119 11.41 31.91 -9.57
N SER A 120 12.54 31.61 -8.94
CA SER A 120 12.59 30.64 -7.84
C SER A 120 11.79 31.22 -6.68
N ASP A 121 10.47 31.17 -6.81
CA ASP A 121 9.57 31.28 -5.68
C ASP A 121 9.56 29.92 -5.00
N LYS A 122 9.45 29.93 -3.67
CA LYS A 122 9.56 28.71 -2.86
C LYS A 122 8.41 27.74 -3.13
N SER A 123 7.40 28.14 -3.90
CA SER A 123 6.17 27.42 -4.18
C SER A 123 6.30 26.28 -5.20
N HIS A 124 7.19 26.36 -6.18
CA HIS A 124 7.25 25.35 -7.26
C HIS A 124 8.68 24.88 -7.53
N ALA A 125 8.82 23.64 -8.00
CA ALA A 125 10.11 23.13 -8.45
C ALA A 125 10.47 23.81 -9.77
N VAL A 126 11.36 24.80 -9.70
CA VAL A 126 11.91 25.48 -10.87
C VAL A 126 13.15 24.72 -11.33
N TYR A 127 13.14 24.23 -12.57
CA TYR A 127 14.28 23.59 -13.22
C TYR A 127 14.98 24.57 -14.15
N ASN A 128 16.30 24.50 -14.22
CA ASN A 128 17.09 25.34 -15.12
C ASN A 128 17.74 24.50 -16.20
N ILE A 129 17.40 24.72 -17.46
CA ILE A 129 18.05 24.07 -18.59
C ILE A 129 19.02 25.07 -19.20
N THR A 130 20.30 24.71 -19.25
CA THR A 130 21.32 25.55 -19.88
C THR A 130 21.84 24.86 -21.12
N ILE A 131 21.72 25.53 -22.26
CA ILE A 131 22.25 25.02 -23.53
C ILE A 131 23.60 25.67 -23.78
N ARG A 132 24.63 24.84 -23.97
CA ARG A 132 26.01 25.26 -24.22
C ARG A 132 26.48 24.80 -25.59
N TYR A 133 27.48 25.49 -26.13
CA TYR A 133 28.14 25.03 -27.33
C TYR A 133 28.96 23.76 -27.05
N GLY A 134 28.77 22.71 -27.85
CA GLY A 134 29.50 21.44 -27.72
C GLY A 134 29.10 20.45 -28.82
N TYR A 135 29.52 19.19 -28.71
CA TYR A 135 29.13 18.17 -29.68
C TYR A 135 27.75 17.60 -29.34
N ASP A 136 26.95 17.30 -30.37
CA ASP A 136 25.59 16.77 -30.17
C ASP A 136 25.57 15.39 -29.49
N ASN A 137 26.71 14.68 -29.50
CA ASN A 137 26.89 13.40 -28.82
C ASN A 137 27.44 13.53 -27.38
N ASP A 138 27.76 14.74 -26.92
CA ASP A 138 28.27 14.91 -25.57
C ASP A 138 27.19 14.53 -24.54
N PRO A 139 27.60 13.82 -23.46
CA PRO A 139 26.70 13.45 -22.39
C PRO A 139 26.15 14.71 -21.75
N ALA A 140 24.87 14.66 -21.44
CA ALA A 140 24.21 15.79 -20.85
C ALA A 140 24.40 15.75 -19.32
N ILE A 141 24.70 16.90 -18.72
CA ILE A 141 25.20 16.96 -17.34
C ILE A 141 24.07 17.39 -16.42
N VAL A 142 23.78 16.60 -15.39
CA VAL A 142 22.75 16.95 -14.41
C VAL A 142 23.40 17.45 -13.12
N LEU A 143 23.03 18.67 -12.72
CA LEU A 143 23.51 19.37 -11.54
C LEU A 143 22.31 19.76 -10.67
N ASP A 144 21.98 18.93 -9.68
CA ASP A 144 20.82 19.16 -8.81
C ASP A 144 19.49 19.34 -9.56
N ARG A 145 19.01 20.58 -9.71
CA ARG A 145 17.81 20.99 -10.48
C ARG A 145 18.13 21.70 -11.79
N SER A 146 19.40 21.77 -12.18
CA SER A 146 19.82 22.21 -13.49
C SER A 146 20.32 21.07 -14.35
N PHE A 147 20.16 21.23 -15.67
CA PHE A 147 20.58 20.27 -16.65
C PHE A 147 21.23 20.98 -17.84
N GLU A 148 22.46 20.58 -18.14
CA GLU A 148 23.24 21.16 -19.24
C GLU A 148 23.21 20.25 -20.47
N VAL A 149 22.85 20.84 -21.62
CA VAL A 149 22.82 20.15 -22.93
C VAL A 149 23.76 20.85 -23.90
N PHE A 150 24.49 20.05 -24.66
CA PHE A 150 25.42 20.52 -25.68
C PHE A 150 24.80 20.44 -27.08
N SER A 151 24.97 21.50 -27.87
CA SER A 151 24.56 21.59 -29.27
C SER A 151 25.62 22.30 -30.11
N ARG A 152 25.85 21.79 -31.33
CA ARG A 152 26.76 22.42 -32.30
C ARG A 152 26.03 23.28 -33.33
N SER A 153 24.82 22.88 -33.73
CA SER A 153 24.12 23.47 -34.88
C SER A 153 23.13 24.58 -34.51
N GLY A 154 23.10 25.00 -33.24
CA GLY A 154 22.14 25.98 -32.74
C GLY A 154 20.84 25.34 -32.28
N CYS A 155 19.72 26.08 -32.39
CA CYS A 155 18.40 25.68 -31.88
C CYS A 155 17.49 25.04 -32.94
N ASP A 156 18.01 23.94 -33.51
CA ASP A 156 17.35 23.13 -34.52
C ASP A 156 16.31 22.16 -33.92
N GLU A 157 15.46 21.60 -34.78
CA GLU A 157 14.48 20.56 -34.40
C GLU A 157 15.14 19.33 -33.74
N GLN A 158 16.39 19.01 -34.09
CA GLN A 158 17.14 17.92 -33.46
C GLN A 158 17.44 18.21 -31.98
N LEU A 159 17.84 19.45 -31.65
CA LEU A 159 18.05 19.87 -30.27
C LEU A 159 16.74 19.85 -29.49
N VAL A 160 15.66 20.39 -30.08
CA VAL A 160 14.32 20.36 -29.48
C VAL A 160 13.89 18.93 -29.17
N GLY A 161 14.08 17.99 -30.10
CA GLY A 161 13.81 16.57 -29.90
C GLY A 161 14.68 15.92 -28.80
N LYS A 162 15.98 16.24 -28.77
CA LYS A 162 16.91 15.73 -27.74
C LYS A 162 16.55 16.25 -26.34
N VAL A 163 16.27 17.55 -26.20
CA VAL A 163 15.87 18.16 -24.92
C VAL A 163 14.50 17.65 -24.49
N THR A 164 13.52 17.57 -25.39
CA THR A 164 12.17 17.06 -25.05
C THR A 164 12.22 15.61 -24.60
N SER A 165 12.96 14.75 -25.31
CA SER A 165 13.13 13.34 -24.89
C SER A 165 13.87 13.21 -23.57
N SER A 166 14.88 14.06 -23.32
CA SER A 166 15.61 14.13 -22.06
C SER A 166 14.74 14.59 -20.89
N LEU A 167 13.91 15.62 -21.10
CA LEU A 167 12.96 16.08 -20.10
C LEU A 167 11.92 15.02 -19.78
N ARG A 168 11.45 14.29 -20.78
CA ARG A 168 10.51 13.20 -20.59
C ARG A 168 11.11 12.10 -19.73
N THR A 169 12.36 11.70 -19.99
CA THR A 169 12.98 10.65 -19.18
C THR A 169 13.28 11.08 -17.74
N LEU A 170 13.58 12.36 -17.50
CA LEU A 170 13.84 12.90 -16.16
C LEU A 170 12.56 13.18 -15.34
N LEU A 171 11.55 13.81 -15.95
CA LEU A 171 10.31 14.21 -15.29
C LEU A 171 9.30 13.07 -15.21
N THR A 172 9.25 12.23 -16.25
CA THR A 172 8.30 11.12 -16.40
C THR A 172 9.07 9.82 -16.64
N PRO A 173 9.87 9.35 -15.66
CA PRO A 173 10.60 8.11 -15.82
C PRO A 173 9.61 6.95 -16.05
N PRO A 174 9.93 6.01 -16.96
CA PRO A 174 9.04 4.91 -17.28
C PRO A 174 8.75 4.09 -16.03
N THR A 175 7.45 3.85 -15.79
CA THR A 175 6.95 3.11 -14.63
C THR A 175 6.83 1.60 -14.88
N ARG A 176 6.97 1.17 -16.15
CA ARG A 176 6.86 -0.23 -16.58
C ARG A 176 7.97 -1.06 -15.91
N ASN A 177 7.57 -2.17 -15.26
CA ASN A 177 8.41 -3.08 -14.45
C ASN A 177 8.94 -2.53 -13.12
N THR A 178 8.90 -1.22 -12.87
CA THR A 178 9.35 -0.64 -11.60
C THR A 178 8.29 -0.78 -10.50
N GLY A 179 6.99 -0.75 -10.86
CA GLY A 179 5.89 -0.79 -9.88
C GLY A 179 5.85 -2.07 -9.01
N LEU A 180 6.27 -3.21 -9.55
CA LEU A 180 6.33 -4.47 -8.78
C LEU A 180 7.59 -4.56 -7.91
N ARG A 181 8.67 -3.88 -8.30
CA ARG A 181 9.96 -3.90 -7.61
C ARG A 181 10.00 -2.97 -6.40
N VAL A 182 9.36 -1.81 -6.53
CA VAL A 182 9.40 -0.71 -5.55
C VAL A 182 8.50 -1.01 -4.36
N ALA A 183 9.02 -0.81 -3.15
CA ALA A 183 8.26 -0.96 -1.92
C ALA A 183 7.14 0.09 -1.83
N GLN A 184 6.01 -0.31 -1.25
CA GLN A 184 4.88 0.59 -1.00
C GLN A 184 5.30 1.71 -0.06
N TYR A 185 4.86 2.94 -0.32
CA TYR A 185 5.21 4.09 0.49
C TYR A 185 4.87 3.89 1.97
N SER A 186 5.82 4.21 2.83
CA SER A 186 5.61 4.33 4.27
C SER A 186 6.40 5.51 4.81
N PRO A 187 5.86 6.33 5.72
CA PRO A 187 6.61 7.42 6.34
C PRO A 187 7.74 6.90 7.23
N ARG A 188 7.70 5.64 7.64
CA ARG A 188 8.75 4.99 8.46
C ARG A 188 9.17 3.68 7.82
N TYR A 189 10.47 3.48 7.70
CA TYR A 189 11.05 2.23 7.22
C TYR A 189 12.07 1.73 8.22
N ARG A 190 12.13 0.41 8.32
CA ARG A 190 13.21 -0.25 9.05
C ARG A 190 14.17 -0.90 8.09
N LEU A 191 15.45 -0.63 8.24
CA LEU A 191 16.52 -1.23 7.45
C LEU A 191 17.22 -2.29 8.31
N ALA A 192 17.01 -3.57 7.99
CA ALA A 192 17.56 -4.69 8.73
C ALA A 192 18.78 -5.26 8.00
N PHE A 193 19.98 -5.02 8.53
CA PHE A 193 21.23 -5.53 7.98
C PHE A 193 21.62 -6.84 8.66
N SER A 194 21.62 -7.94 7.90
CA SER A 194 21.90 -9.28 8.44
C SER A 194 23.13 -9.87 7.80
N LEU A 195 24.16 -10.17 8.60
CA LEU A 195 25.30 -10.98 8.18
C LEU A 195 24.97 -12.45 8.46
N LEU A 196 24.83 -13.25 7.40
CA LEU A 196 24.49 -14.67 7.49
C LEU A 196 25.70 -15.51 7.10
N ASN A 197 26.21 -16.32 8.01
CA ASN A 197 27.18 -17.36 7.71
C ASN A 197 26.44 -18.68 7.45
N GLU A 198 26.75 -19.33 6.33
CA GLU A 198 26.15 -20.62 5.99
C GLU A 198 26.42 -21.68 7.05
N ASP A 199 27.70 -21.85 7.40
CA ASP A 199 28.16 -22.74 8.46
C ASP A 199 29.44 -22.20 9.08
N ALA A 200 29.37 -21.87 10.38
CA ALA A 200 30.52 -21.39 11.15
C ALA A 200 31.30 -22.49 11.87
N ALA A 201 30.81 -23.74 11.90
CA ALA A 201 31.43 -24.81 12.68
C ALA A 201 32.82 -25.22 12.15
N TYR A 202 33.02 -25.16 10.83
CA TYR A 202 34.25 -25.61 10.17
C TYR A 202 35.30 -24.51 9.95
N GLY A 203 35.13 -23.35 10.60
CA GLY A 203 36.04 -22.22 10.49
C GLY A 203 35.86 -21.40 9.20
N GLY A 204 36.55 -20.26 9.11
CA GLY A 204 36.42 -19.32 7.98
C GLY A 204 35.12 -18.50 7.99
N ALA A 205 34.37 -18.52 9.09
CA ALA A 205 33.22 -17.65 9.31
C ALA A 205 33.63 -16.25 9.69
N ILE A 206 32.73 -15.30 9.39
CA ILE A 206 32.88 -13.90 9.75
C ILE A 206 32.23 -13.70 11.11
N SER A 207 33.02 -13.27 12.09
CA SER A 207 32.58 -13.09 13.48
C SER A 207 31.73 -11.84 13.69
N GLY A 208 31.95 -10.84 12.84
CA GLY A 208 31.20 -9.60 12.83
C GLY A 208 31.66 -8.66 11.74
N TRP A 209 31.13 -7.45 11.76
CA TRP A 209 31.39 -6.42 10.77
C TRP A 209 31.33 -5.04 11.41
N SER A 210 32.16 -4.10 10.96
CA SER A 210 32.16 -2.71 11.43
C SER A 210 31.03 -1.92 10.78
N ILE A 211 29.78 -2.35 11.00
CA ILE A 211 28.62 -1.88 10.24
C ILE A 211 28.29 -0.41 10.53
N GLU A 212 28.43 0.04 11.79
CA GLU A 212 28.09 1.40 12.19
C GLU A 212 28.91 2.42 11.40
N ARG A 213 30.23 2.20 11.32
CA ARG A 213 31.14 3.05 10.53
C ARG A 213 30.86 2.96 9.03
N ALA A 214 30.53 1.76 8.53
CA ALA A 214 30.23 1.58 7.11
C ALA A 214 28.93 2.29 6.70
N ILE A 215 27.91 2.31 7.58
CA ILE A 215 26.68 3.08 7.38
C ILE A 215 27.00 4.57 7.38
N GLU A 216 27.70 5.07 8.41
CA GLU A 216 28.07 6.48 8.52
C GLU A 216 28.84 7.00 7.29
N GLU A 217 29.77 6.20 6.75
CA GLU A 217 30.61 6.61 5.63
C GLU A 217 29.92 6.45 4.26
N TYR A 218 29.21 5.33 4.03
CA TYR A 218 28.76 4.95 2.69
C TYR A 218 27.26 5.09 2.44
N LEU A 219 26.43 5.05 3.48
CA LEU A 219 24.97 5.05 3.34
C LEU A 219 24.31 6.30 3.92
N GLN A 220 24.84 6.85 5.01
CA GLN A 220 24.27 7.99 5.72
C GLN A 220 23.99 9.20 4.82
N PRO A 221 24.89 9.61 3.89
CA PRO A 221 24.59 10.73 3.00
C PRO A 221 23.36 10.50 2.12
N THR A 222 23.08 9.26 1.73
CA THR A 222 21.86 8.91 0.96
C THR A 222 20.63 8.89 1.85
N LEU A 223 20.76 8.39 3.08
CA LEU A 223 19.65 8.37 4.05
C LEU A 223 19.23 9.79 4.47
N ASP A 224 20.20 10.68 4.67
CA ASP A 224 19.96 12.08 5.05
C ASP A 224 19.12 12.81 3.99
N GLU A 225 19.39 12.57 2.70
CA GLU A 225 18.62 13.14 1.60
C GLU A 225 17.22 12.53 1.48
N LEU A 226 17.09 11.23 1.70
CA LEU A 226 15.81 10.51 1.64
C LEU A 226 14.95 10.73 2.90
N ASN A 227 15.52 11.31 3.97
CA ASN A 227 14.81 11.59 5.21
C ASN A 227 13.63 12.56 5.05
N ILE A 228 13.61 13.31 3.93
CA ILE A 228 12.47 14.15 3.53
C ILE A 228 11.20 13.35 3.24
N LEU A 229 11.33 12.08 2.85
CA LEU A 229 10.22 11.19 2.52
C LEU A 229 9.94 10.17 3.63
N HIS A 230 11.00 9.68 4.27
CA HIS A 230 10.99 8.47 5.09
C HIS A 230 11.88 8.63 6.32
N ASN A 231 11.39 8.24 7.48
CA ASN A 231 12.20 8.10 8.68
C ASN A 231 12.74 6.66 8.76
N PHE A 232 14.07 6.52 8.81
CA PHE A 232 14.73 5.22 8.83
C PHE A 232 15.15 4.81 10.25
N THR A 233 14.77 3.60 10.65
CA THR A 233 15.33 2.92 11.83
C THR A 233 16.23 1.79 11.37
N ILE A 234 17.46 1.74 11.86
CA ILE A 234 18.44 0.73 11.42
C ILE A 234 18.60 -0.34 12.50
N GLU A 235 18.58 -1.60 12.07
CA GLU A 235 18.86 -2.76 12.91
C GLU A 235 19.98 -3.58 12.26
N SER A 236 20.85 -4.18 13.06
CA SER A 236 21.91 -5.08 12.59
C SER A 236 21.92 -6.37 13.38
N GLN A 237 22.19 -7.48 12.70
CA GLN A 237 22.38 -8.77 13.33
C GLN A 237 23.43 -9.61 12.60
N VAL A 238 24.01 -10.56 13.34
CA VAL A 238 24.96 -11.55 12.83
C VAL A 238 24.43 -12.94 13.19
N GLN A 239 24.26 -13.79 12.18
CA GLN A 239 23.85 -15.19 12.33
C GLN A 239 25.01 -16.10 11.89
N PHE A 240 25.33 -17.07 12.74
CA PHE A 240 26.46 -17.98 12.54
C PHE A 240 26.10 -19.28 11.83
N TYR A 241 24.81 -19.54 11.66
CA TYR A 241 24.31 -20.74 11.00
C TYR A 241 23.04 -20.41 10.25
N ALA A 242 23.13 -20.46 8.91
CA ALA A 242 22.07 -20.13 7.98
C ALA A 242 22.24 -21.00 6.73
N PRO A 243 21.92 -22.30 6.82
CA PRO A 243 22.17 -23.25 5.73
C PRO A 243 21.33 -22.89 4.49
N LEU A 244 21.85 -23.22 3.31
CA LEU A 244 21.10 -23.13 2.07
C LEU A 244 20.05 -24.24 2.00
N THR A 245 18.84 -23.90 1.56
CA THR A 245 17.77 -24.87 1.33
C THR A 245 18.00 -25.69 0.05
N THR A 246 18.74 -25.14 -0.91
CA THR A 246 19.08 -25.77 -2.19
C THR A 246 20.58 -25.96 -2.32
N GLU A 247 20.99 -27.13 -2.79
CA GLU A 247 22.40 -27.39 -3.10
C GLU A 247 22.81 -26.64 -4.38
N PRO A 248 23.89 -25.85 -4.35
CA PRO A 248 24.35 -25.12 -5.52
C PRO A 248 24.98 -26.06 -6.55
N THR A 249 24.93 -25.68 -7.82
CA THR A 249 25.50 -26.47 -8.91
C THR A 249 27.02 -26.31 -8.96
N GLU A 250 27.74 -27.43 -9.10
CA GLU A 250 29.20 -27.39 -9.29
C GLU A 250 29.55 -26.88 -10.70
N ALA A 251 30.44 -25.89 -10.76
CA ALA A 251 31.00 -25.30 -11.96
C ALA A 251 32.53 -25.42 -11.96
N GLN A 252 33.18 -25.15 -13.11
CA GLN A 252 34.63 -25.35 -13.27
C GLN A 252 35.49 -24.56 -12.24
N ASP A 253 35.00 -23.41 -11.76
CA ASP A 253 35.70 -22.52 -10.83
C ASP A 253 34.94 -22.27 -9.50
N GLY A 254 34.13 -23.24 -9.06
CA GLY A 254 33.42 -23.17 -7.77
C GLY A 254 31.96 -23.59 -7.86
N TYR A 255 31.10 -22.96 -7.07
CA TYR A 255 29.68 -23.27 -7.02
C TYR A 255 28.86 -22.12 -7.60
N THR A 256 27.76 -22.44 -8.26
CA THR A 256 26.89 -21.45 -8.90
C THR A 256 25.44 -21.62 -8.48
N LEU A 257 24.75 -20.49 -8.29
CA LEU A 257 23.31 -20.42 -8.09
C LEU A 257 22.63 -19.93 -9.38
N ASP A 258 21.61 -20.67 -9.82
CA ASP A 258 20.74 -20.29 -10.93
C ASP A 258 19.56 -19.41 -10.47
N GLN A 259 18.82 -18.83 -11.41
CA GLN A 259 17.71 -17.93 -11.12
C GLN A 259 16.56 -18.63 -10.35
N GLU A 260 16.33 -19.92 -10.57
CA GLU A 260 15.28 -20.66 -9.89
C GLU A 260 15.62 -20.86 -8.41
N GLN A 261 16.87 -21.23 -8.11
CA GLN A 261 17.42 -21.36 -6.77
C GLN A 261 17.39 -20.02 -6.00
N LEU A 262 17.60 -18.89 -6.69
CA LEU A 262 17.49 -17.56 -6.06
C LEU A 262 16.08 -17.27 -5.53
N THR A 263 15.02 -17.84 -6.13
CA THR A 263 13.64 -17.62 -5.65
C THR A 263 13.37 -18.35 -4.33
N ILE A 264 14.04 -19.48 -4.11
CA ILE A 264 13.92 -20.31 -2.91
C ILE A 264 14.84 -19.79 -1.80
N PHE A 265 15.91 -19.08 -2.16
CA PHE A 265 16.95 -18.56 -1.26
C PHE A 265 16.41 -17.79 -0.05
N VAL A 266 15.36 -16.97 -0.21
CA VAL A 266 14.82 -16.10 0.86
C VAL A 266 13.75 -16.80 1.72
N ASN A 267 13.25 -17.96 1.31
CA ASN A 267 12.15 -18.65 1.98
C ASN A 267 12.61 -19.79 2.90
N SER A 268 13.85 -19.75 3.38
CA SER A 268 14.32 -20.67 4.41
C SER A 268 13.60 -20.34 5.72
N ALA A 269 12.68 -21.22 6.12
CA ALA A 269 11.96 -21.13 7.39
C ALA A 269 12.88 -21.04 8.64
N GLU A 270 14.19 -21.24 8.45
CA GLU A 270 15.24 -21.22 9.46
C GLU A 270 15.92 -19.86 9.64
N TRP A 271 15.71 -18.90 8.73
CA TRP A 271 16.23 -17.55 8.93
C TRP A 271 15.34 -16.78 9.89
N THR A 272 15.73 -16.77 11.16
CA THR A 272 15.11 -15.91 12.18
C THR A 272 15.54 -14.46 11.95
N LEU A 273 14.98 -13.83 10.91
CA LEU A 273 15.10 -12.39 10.68
C LEU A 273 14.24 -11.70 11.72
N SER A 274 14.81 -11.55 12.92
CA SER A 274 14.12 -10.97 14.07
C SER A 274 13.69 -9.56 13.72
N SER A 275 12.39 -9.31 13.69
CA SER A 275 11.84 -7.97 13.61
C SER A 275 11.27 -7.59 14.96
N SER A 276 11.69 -6.45 15.48
CA SER A 276 11.05 -5.85 16.65
C SER A 276 9.55 -5.63 16.35
N VAL A 277 8.68 -5.94 17.32
CA VAL A 277 7.21 -5.87 17.20
C VAL A 277 6.79 -4.45 16.82
N SER A 278 6.64 -4.21 15.52
CA SER A 278 6.18 -2.95 14.95
C SER A 278 5.44 -3.23 13.65
N ASN A 279 4.57 -2.30 13.27
CA ASN A 279 3.86 -2.31 11.99
C ASN A 279 4.67 -1.61 10.88
N ASP A 280 5.87 -1.13 11.16
CA ASP A 280 6.72 -0.48 10.17
C ASP A 280 7.26 -1.51 9.16
N PRO A 281 7.17 -1.25 7.84
CA PRO A 281 7.74 -2.13 6.84
C PRO A 281 9.25 -2.25 6.98
N VAL A 282 9.76 -3.47 6.82
CA VAL A 282 11.17 -3.81 6.95
C VAL A 282 11.76 -4.10 5.58
N LEU A 283 12.89 -3.47 5.26
CA LEU A 283 13.72 -3.79 4.10
C LEU A 283 14.97 -4.53 4.58
N HIS A 284 15.19 -5.73 4.05
CA HIS A 284 16.26 -6.62 4.47
C HIS A 284 17.49 -6.49 3.57
N PHE A 285 18.65 -6.25 4.16
CA PHE A 285 19.94 -6.23 3.46
C PHE A 285 20.82 -7.35 4.01
N VAL A 286 20.93 -8.42 3.24
CA VAL A 286 21.58 -9.65 3.67
C VAL A 286 22.96 -9.77 3.04
N LEU A 287 23.97 -9.90 3.87
CA LEU A 287 25.31 -10.30 3.45
C LEU A 287 25.49 -11.79 3.74
N PHE A 288 25.47 -12.61 2.69
CA PHE A 288 25.60 -14.05 2.81
C PHE A 288 27.06 -14.48 2.59
N VAL A 289 27.55 -15.30 3.52
CA VAL A 289 28.90 -15.86 3.49
C VAL A 289 28.78 -17.38 3.35
N PRO A 290 29.16 -17.96 2.20
CA PRO A 290 29.10 -19.41 2.00
C PRO A 290 30.02 -20.16 2.96
N SER A 291 29.81 -21.46 3.13
CA SER A 291 30.64 -22.36 3.93
C SER A 291 31.98 -22.63 3.25
N HIS A 292 33.01 -23.02 4.00
CA HIS A 292 34.34 -23.30 3.43
C HIS A 292 34.31 -24.35 2.31
N ALA A 293 33.42 -25.35 2.40
CA ALA A 293 33.27 -26.39 1.39
C ALA A 293 32.65 -25.89 0.07
N ARG A 294 31.85 -24.82 0.12
CA ARG A 294 31.07 -24.27 -1.00
C ARG A 294 31.56 -22.92 -1.50
N ARG A 295 32.83 -22.59 -1.24
CA ARG A 295 33.47 -21.36 -1.74
C ARG A 295 34.36 -21.66 -2.96
N PRO A 296 34.41 -20.76 -3.95
CA PRO A 296 33.59 -19.54 -4.10
C PRO A 296 32.18 -19.86 -4.62
N LEU A 297 31.19 -19.08 -4.19
CA LEU A 297 29.81 -19.14 -4.67
C LEU A 297 29.50 -17.95 -5.58
N TYR A 298 29.01 -18.23 -6.79
CA TYR A 298 28.69 -17.23 -7.80
C TYR A 298 27.21 -17.28 -8.19
N ILE A 299 26.69 -16.17 -8.71
CA ILE A 299 25.33 -16.11 -9.25
C ILE A 299 25.41 -16.10 -10.77
N GLN A 300 24.58 -16.93 -11.41
CA GLN A 300 24.41 -16.95 -12.86
C GLN A 300 23.16 -16.18 -13.28
N ASP A 301 23.25 -15.51 -14.44
CA ASP A 301 22.09 -14.92 -15.10
C ASP A 301 21.25 -15.96 -15.86
N SER A 302 20.15 -15.52 -16.46
CA SER A 302 19.27 -16.37 -17.27
C SER A 302 19.95 -16.94 -18.53
N GLN A 303 21.15 -16.48 -18.88
CA GLN A 303 21.97 -16.95 -20.00
C GLN A 303 23.11 -17.88 -19.54
N GLY A 304 23.14 -18.24 -18.25
CA GLY A 304 24.18 -19.08 -17.65
C GLY A 304 25.52 -18.37 -17.45
N LYS A 305 25.58 -17.04 -17.61
CA LYS A 305 26.80 -16.26 -17.43
C LYS A 305 26.92 -15.79 -15.98
N ILE A 306 28.13 -15.86 -15.43
CA ILE A 306 28.43 -15.33 -14.10
C ILE A 306 28.17 -13.82 -14.08
N THR A 307 27.34 -13.39 -13.14
CA THR A 307 26.99 -11.99 -12.92
C THR A 307 28.21 -11.16 -12.50
N GLN A 308 28.27 -9.90 -12.92
CA GLN A 308 29.37 -8.99 -12.55
C GLN A 308 29.37 -8.65 -11.05
N PHE A 309 28.19 -8.58 -10.46
CA PHE A 309 28.00 -8.32 -9.04
C PHE A 309 27.29 -9.53 -8.45
N ASN A 310 27.96 -10.24 -7.53
CA ASN A 310 27.40 -11.40 -6.81
C ASN A 310 26.28 -10.97 -5.84
N SER A 311 25.21 -10.39 -6.36
CA SER A 311 24.10 -9.82 -5.61
C SER A 311 22.82 -9.83 -6.42
N PHE A 312 21.69 -9.94 -5.75
CA PHE A 312 20.38 -9.88 -6.37
C PHE A 312 19.39 -9.16 -5.46
N LEU A 313 18.30 -8.65 -6.04
CA LEU A 313 17.27 -7.92 -5.31
C LEU A 313 15.97 -8.73 -5.31
N VAL A 314 15.34 -8.84 -4.14
CA VAL A 314 13.97 -9.36 -4.01
C VAL A 314 12.99 -8.19 -3.94
N PRO A 315 12.07 -8.06 -4.92
CA PRO A 315 11.05 -7.02 -4.97
C PRO A 315 10.34 -6.80 -3.63
N GLN A 316 10.22 -5.54 -3.21
CA GLN A 316 9.52 -5.11 -1.98
C GLN A 316 10.04 -5.69 -0.66
N TRP A 317 11.05 -6.55 -0.68
CA TRP A 317 11.59 -7.22 0.50
C TRP A 317 12.99 -6.73 0.86
N GLY A 318 13.90 -6.66 -0.11
CA GLY A 318 15.30 -6.46 0.25
C GLY A 318 16.31 -6.81 -0.83
N GLY A 319 17.58 -6.78 -0.45
CA GLY A 319 18.71 -7.11 -1.30
C GLY A 319 19.69 -8.08 -0.62
N ILE A 320 20.24 -8.99 -1.41
CA ILE A 320 21.21 -9.98 -0.95
C ILE A 320 22.52 -9.78 -1.71
N ALA A 321 23.63 -9.83 -0.99
CA ALA A 321 24.98 -9.84 -1.54
C ALA A 321 25.74 -11.06 -1.01
N ILE A 322 26.43 -11.78 -1.89
CA ILE A 322 27.26 -12.94 -1.55
C ILE A 322 28.71 -12.49 -1.49
N LEU A 323 29.34 -12.71 -0.34
CA LEU A 323 30.75 -12.41 -0.11
C LEU A 323 31.56 -13.70 -0.08
N ASN A 324 32.52 -13.80 -1.01
CA ASN A 324 33.53 -14.86 -1.01
C ASN A 324 34.81 -14.32 -0.36
N PRO A 325 35.07 -14.62 0.93
CA PRO A 325 36.30 -14.19 1.59
C PRO A 325 37.52 -14.90 0.98
N ARG A 326 38.67 -14.23 0.95
CA ARG A 326 39.92 -14.80 0.41
C ARG A 326 40.46 -15.86 1.39
N SER A 327 40.71 -17.07 0.89
CA SER A 327 40.96 -18.30 1.67
C SER A 327 42.22 -18.35 2.55
N GLU A 328 43.05 -17.31 2.63
CA GLU A 328 44.28 -17.35 3.41
C GLU A 328 44.25 -16.36 4.57
N GLY A 329 43.79 -16.85 5.72
CA GLY A 329 43.98 -16.18 7.01
C GLY A 329 42.83 -15.28 7.43
N THR A 330 41.83 -15.87 8.09
CA THR A 330 41.27 -15.39 9.36
C THR A 330 39.98 -16.15 9.63
N ALA A 331 40.09 -17.31 10.28
CA ALA A 331 38.96 -17.78 11.07
C ALA A 331 38.62 -16.66 12.08
N ASN A 332 37.35 -16.21 12.10
CA ASN A 332 36.85 -15.17 13.01
C ASN A 332 37.31 -13.72 12.71
N SER A 333 37.56 -13.34 11.46
CA SER A 333 37.76 -11.92 11.13
C SER A 333 36.49 -11.10 11.28
N VAL A 334 36.67 -9.87 11.78
CA VAL A 334 35.69 -8.80 11.70
C VAL A 334 35.92 -8.05 10.39
N LEU A 335 34.89 -7.89 9.57
CA LEU A 335 35.01 -7.12 8.33
C LEU A 335 35.31 -5.64 8.60
N SER A 336 36.35 -5.13 7.96
CA SER A 336 36.72 -3.73 8.04
C SER A 336 35.80 -2.86 7.16
N PRO A 337 35.68 -1.55 7.42
CA PRO A 337 34.91 -0.66 6.54
C PRO A 337 35.36 -0.70 5.08
N HIS A 338 36.65 -0.91 4.83
CA HIS A 338 37.19 -1.03 3.48
C HIS A 338 36.69 -2.27 2.74
N ASP A 339 36.55 -3.41 3.44
CA ASP A 339 36.01 -4.65 2.87
C ASP A 339 34.50 -4.53 2.61
N LEU A 340 33.81 -3.72 3.42
CA LEU A 340 32.38 -3.46 3.31
C LEU A 340 32.04 -2.45 2.20
N LYS A 341 32.99 -1.60 1.79
CA LYS A 341 32.79 -0.58 0.75
C LYS A 341 32.09 -1.08 -0.53
N PRO A 342 32.54 -2.15 -1.21
CA PRO A 342 31.85 -2.66 -2.40
C PRO A 342 30.45 -3.17 -2.09
N ILE A 343 30.26 -3.83 -0.94
CA ILE A 343 28.97 -4.37 -0.51
C ILE A 343 27.97 -3.24 -0.22
N PHE A 344 28.40 -2.19 0.48
CA PHE A 344 27.56 -1.03 0.78
C PHE A 344 27.22 -0.22 -0.46
N HIS A 345 28.07 -0.21 -1.50
CA HIS A 345 27.69 0.35 -2.79
C HIS A 345 26.53 -0.43 -3.44
N ILE A 346 26.58 -1.76 -3.38
CA ILE A 346 25.50 -2.64 -3.84
C ILE A 346 24.23 -2.39 -3.02
N PHE A 347 24.31 -2.42 -1.69
CA PHE A 347 23.16 -2.17 -0.81
C PHE A 347 22.55 -0.79 -1.02
N ARG A 348 23.37 0.24 -1.21
CA ARG A 348 22.88 1.58 -1.54
C ARG A 348 22.09 1.57 -2.86
N LYS A 349 22.61 0.95 -3.92
CA LYS A 349 21.91 0.84 -5.21
C LYS A 349 20.63 0.01 -5.13
N GLN A 350 20.65 -1.04 -4.33
CA GLN A 350 19.47 -1.86 -4.03
C GLN A 350 18.41 -1.06 -3.27
N LEU A 351 18.82 -0.28 -2.25
CA LEU A 351 17.95 0.63 -1.49
C LEU A 351 17.33 1.70 -2.39
N GLU A 352 18.15 2.37 -3.21
CA GLU A 352 17.68 3.34 -4.22
C GLU A 352 16.61 2.69 -5.12
N GLY A 353 16.86 1.47 -5.60
CA GLY A 353 15.90 0.72 -6.43
C GLY A 353 14.61 0.29 -5.70
N LEU A 354 14.69 -0.11 -4.43
CA LEU A 354 13.53 -0.50 -3.61
C LEU A 354 12.68 0.70 -3.22
N LEU A 355 13.30 1.85 -2.93
CA LEU A 355 12.59 3.09 -2.62
C LEU A 355 12.06 3.79 -3.87
N GLY A 356 12.46 3.34 -5.07
CA GLY A 356 11.97 3.85 -6.35
C GLY A 356 12.67 5.11 -6.82
N VAL A 357 13.91 5.35 -6.37
CA VAL A 357 14.76 6.43 -6.88
C VAL A 357 14.97 6.20 -8.39
N PRO A 358 14.60 7.17 -9.24
CA PRO A 358 14.74 7.01 -10.68
C PRO A 358 16.21 6.95 -11.07
N ALA A 359 16.55 5.99 -11.93
CA ALA A 359 17.86 5.91 -12.55
C ALA A 359 18.01 7.01 -13.61
N LEU A 360 19.22 7.54 -13.76
CA LEU A 360 19.53 8.38 -14.89
C LEU A 360 19.60 7.54 -16.16
N PRO A 361 18.91 7.95 -17.23
CA PRO A 361 19.11 7.32 -18.52
C PRO A 361 20.56 7.53 -18.97
N PRO A 362 21.17 6.64 -19.76
CA PRO A 362 22.29 7.04 -20.61
C PRO A 362 21.79 8.01 -21.70
N PRO A 363 22.54 9.06 -22.09
CA PRO A 363 23.93 9.38 -21.75
C PRO A 363 24.05 10.47 -20.67
N PHE A 364 23.23 10.44 -19.62
CA PHE A 364 23.31 11.45 -18.57
C PHE A 364 24.42 11.11 -17.59
N ASP A 365 25.34 12.05 -17.38
CA ASP A 365 26.38 11.95 -16.37
C ASP A 365 26.02 12.83 -15.16
N LEU A 366 26.04 12.24 -13.96
CA LEU A 366 26.05 13.01 -12.72
C LEU A 366 27.44 13.57 -12.52
N ARG A 367 27.61 14.87 -12.76
CA ARG A 367 28.71 15.60 -12.16
C ARG A 367 28.26 16.09 -10.81
N LEU A 368 28.68 15.39 -9.76
CA LEU A 368 28.66 15.98 -8.43
C LEU A 368 29.63 17.15 -8.46
N ASP A 369 29.15 18.34 -8.08
CA ASP A 369 29.95 19.55 -8.04
C ASP A 369 31.04 19.37 -6.97
N ARG A 370 32.17 18.77 -7.36
CA ARG A 370 33.32 18.44 -6.49
C ARG A 370 34.11 19.67 -6.07
N GLY A 371 33.68 20.86 -6.50
CA GLY A 371 34.18 22.14 -6.02
C GLY A 371 33.42 22.58 -4.78
N SER A 372 33.93 22.21 -3.59
CA SER A 372 33.51 22.73 -2.28
C SER A 372 32.22 22.12 -1.67
N THR A 373 32.41 21.37 -0.58
CA THR A 373 31.45 21.13 0.54
C THR A 373 30.11 20.41 0.30
N SER A 374 29.66 20.19 -0.93
CA SER A 374 28.41 19.47 -1.18
C SER A 374 28.58 17.94 -1.05
N LYS A 375 28.02 17.34 0.01
CA LYS A 375 27.87 15.88 0.18
C LYS A 375 26.69 15.31 -0.64
N GLN A 376 26.26 16.00 -1.70
CA GLN A 376 25.04 15.63 -2.39
C GLN A 376 25.23 14.34 -3.18
N VAL A 377 24.34 13.37 -2.97
CA VAL A 377 24.42 12.01 -3.50
C VAL A 377 23.34 11.76 -4.55
N LEU A 378 22.14 12.29 -4.31
CA LEU A 378 21.00 12.33 -5.20
C LEU A 378 20.82 13.75 -5.71
N SER A 379 20.52 13.84 -6.99
CA SER A 379 20.18 15.12 -7.62
C SER A 379 18.77 15.55 -7.24
N GLY A 380 18.54 16.87 -7.15
CA GLY A 380 17.23 17.44 -6.84
C GLY A 380 16.12 16.95 -7.75
N TRP A 381 16.40 16.67 -9.03
CA TRP A 381 15.39 16.06 -9.91
C TRP A 381 14.99 14.64 -9.47
N GLN A 382 15.93 13.79 -8.99
CA GLN A 382 15.59 12.45 -8.50
C GLN A 382 14.67 12.54 -7.31
N LEU A 383 15.00 13.46 -6.39
CA LEU A 383 14.24 13.68 -5.18
C LEU A 383 12.85 14.22 -5.48
N ASP A 384 12.74 15.24 -6.33
CA ASP A 384 11.46 15.83 -6.72
C ASP A 384 10.59 14.82 -7.49
N THR A 385 11.18 14.03 -8.38
CA THR A 385 10.46 12.97 -9.11
C THR A 385 9.98 11.88 -8.16
N LEU A 386 10.77 11.53 -7.15
CA LEU A 386 10.35 10.61 -6.09
C LEU A 386 9.22 11.18 -5.24
N LEU A 387 9.32 12.44 -4.81
CA LEU A 387 8.26 13.16 -4.07
C LEU A 387 6.94 13.16 -4.84
N ARG A 388 6.98 13.54 -6.13
CA ARG A 388 5.80 13.56 -7.00
C ARG A 388 5.19 12.16 -7.13
N ARG A 389 6.03 11.16 -7.41
CA ARG A 389 5.58 9.76 -7.55
C ARG A 389 4.88 9.28 -6.28
N ARG A 390 5.50 9.44 -5.11
CA ARG A 390 4.93 8.99 -3.83
C ARG A 390 3.66 9.75 -3.47
N THR A 391 3.60 11.04 -3.77
CA THR A 391 2.38 11.84 -3.60
C THR A 391 1.22 11.30 -4.45
N LEU A 392 1.47 11.01 -5.74
CA LEU A 392 0.46 10.46 -6.64
C LEU A 392 0.01 9.06 -6.20
N GLU A 393 0.95 8.19 -5.84
CA GLU A 393 0.66 6.86 -5.29
C GLU A 393 -0.22 6.96 -4.02
N ASN A 394 0.11 7.88 -3.11
CA ASN A 394 -0.65 8.08 -1.87
C ASN A 394 -2.06 8.63 -2.12
N ILE A 395 -2.21 9.59 -3.02
CA ILE A 395 -3.54 10.15 -3.34
C ILE A 395 -4.39 9.09 -4.04
N GLN A 396 -3.85 8.38 -5.03
CA GLN A 396 -4.56 7.31 -5.72
C GLN A 396 -4.96 6.19 -4.75
N GLY A 397 -4.03 5.76 -3.89
CA GLY A 397 -4.29 4.78 -2.83
C GLY A 397 -5.37 5.26 -1.86
N SER A 398 -5.35 6.53 -1.46
CA SER A 398 -6.38 7.13 -0.59
C SER A 398 -7.75 7.07 -1.23
N VAL A 399 -7.88 7.53 -2.48
CA VAL A 399 -9.15 7.53 -3.22
C VAL A 399 -9.67 6.10 -3.39
N GLN A 400 -8.81 5.16 -3.77
CA GLN A 400 -9.17 3.76 -3.96
C GLN A 400 -9.65 3.13 -2.64
N THR A 401 -8.93 3.36 -1.54
CA THR A 401 -9.32 2.85 -0.21
C THR A 401 -10.63 3.46 0.25
N LEU A 402 -10.82 4.78 0.13
CA LEU A 402 -12.08 5.45 0.49
C LEU A 402 -13.26 4.95 -0.35
N SER A 403 -13.06 4.76 -1.66
CA SER A 403 -14.05 4.17 -2.56
C SER A 403 -14.38 2.74 -2.15
N SER A 404 -13.37 1.95 -1.75
CA SER A 404 -13.55 0.57 -1.27
C SER A 404 -14.32 0.53 0.05
N ILE A 405 -14.09 1.47 0.98
CA ILE A 405 -14.88 1.59 2.22
C ILE A 405 -16.35 1.84 1.87
N VAL A 406 -16.64 2.80 0.99
CA VAL A 406 -18.02 3.12 0.57
C VAL A 406 -18.66 1.93 -0.15
N GLY A 407 -17.93 1.27 -1.06
CA GLY A 407 -18.40 0.08 -1.77
C GLY A 407 -18.72 -1.08 -0.82
N LEU A 408 -17.83 -1.36 0.13
CA LEU A 408 -18.01 -2.41 1.14
C LEU A 408 -19.20 -2.10 2.06
N ALA A 409 -19.32 -0.85 2.52
CA ALA A 409 -20.44 -0.39 3.32
C ALA A 409 -21.78 -0.48 2.57
N GLY A 410 -21.77 -0.32 1.24
CA GLY A 410 -22.95 -0.49 0.39
C GLY A 410 -23.34 -1.96 0.15
N GLN A 411 -22.35 -2.84 0.04
CA GLN A 411 -22.58 -4.28 -0.19
C GLN A 411 -23.05 -5.02 1.07
N ILE A 412 -22.62 -4.58 2.25
CA ILE A 412 -22.93 -5.24 3.52
C ILE A 412 -23.88 -4.35 4.33
N GLU A 413 -25.18 -4.60 4.21
CA GLU A 413 -26.25 -3.74 4.75
C GLU A 413 -26.16 -3.52 6.28
N ASN A 414 -25.66 -4.53 7.01
CA ASN A 414 -25.52 -4.52 8.48
C ASN A 414 -24.08 -4.30 8.96
N MET A 415 -23.21 -3.69 8.14
CA MET A 415 -21.85 -3.37 8.54
C MET A 415 -21.84 -2.28 9.65
N PRO A 416 -21.17 -2.51 10.79
CA PRO A 416 -21.06 -1.53 11.86
C PRO A 416 -20.11 -0.41 11.45
N ILE A 417 -20.59 0.83 11.49
CA ILE A 417 -19.78 2.01 11.21
C ILE A 417 -19.83 2.91 12.43
N GLY A 418 -18.82 2.77 13.30
CA GLY A 418 -18.67 3.59 14.50
C GLY A 418 -18.08 4.98 14.21
N SER A 419 -18.08 5.84 15.21
CA SER A 419 -17.56 7.21 15.11
C SER A 419 -16.09 7.25 14.68
N SER A 420 -15.25 6.36 15.20
CA SER A 420 -13.82 6.28 14.83
C SER A 420 -13.61 6.09 13.32
N VAL A 421 -14.39 5.21 12.67
CA VAL A 421 -14.26 4.95 11.22
C VAL A 421 -14.75 6.16 10.43
N ARG A 422 -15.90 6.74 10.83
CA ARG A 422 -16.45 7.93 10.18
C ARG A 422 -15.48 9.12 10.29
N ASP A 423 -14.93 9.35 11.47
CA ASP A 423 -14.05 10.48 11.75
C ASP A 423 -12.71 10.32 11.01
N ASP A 424 -12.20 9.09 10.88
CA ASP A 424 -11.03 8.78 10.05
C ASP A 424 -11.30 9.03 8.57
N VAL A 425 -12.46 8.63 8.05
CA VAL A 425 -12.87 8.90 6.66
C VAL A 425 -13.02 10.40 6.39
N LEU A 426 -13.62 11.15 7.33
CA LEU A 426 -13.76 12.60 7.21
C LEU A 426 -12.40 13.30 7.25
N SER A 427 -11.52 12.88 8.18
CA SER A 427 -10.18 13.43 8.30
C SER A 427 -9.34 13.12 7.07
N ALA A 428 -9.43 11.89 6.52
CA ALA A 428 -8.75 11.52 5.28
C ALA A 428 -9.18 12.40 4.10
N LEU A 429 -10.48 12.67 3.97
CA LEU A 429 -11.00 13.56 2.92
C LEU A 429 -10.54 15.01 3.09
N GLU A 430 -10.45 15.50 4.33
CA GLU A 430 -9.94 16.84 4.63
C GLU A 430 -8.46 16.94 4.23
N GLU A 431 -7.62 16.01 4.67
CA GLU A 431 -6.20 15.95 4.32
C GLU A 431 -5.98 15.85 2.80
N LEU A 432 -6.79 15.06 2.10
CA LEU A 432 -6.75 14.96 0.65
C LEU A 432 -7.14 16.30 -0.01
N SER A 433 -8.09 17.04 0.56
CA SER A 433 -8.41 18.38 0.06
C SER A 433 -7.21 19.35 0.22
N GLN A 434 -6.46 19.25 1.32
CA GLN A 434 -5.29 20.07 1.58
C GLN A 434 -4.13 19.79 0.61
N THR A 435 -4.03 18.58 0.04
CA THR A 435 -3.03 18.31 -1.02
C THR A 435 -3.15 19.24 -2.22
N HIS A 436 -4.35 19.78 -2.48
CA HIS A 436 -4.59 20.71 -3.59
C HIS A 436 -4.25 22.17 -3.23
N ASN A 437 -4.23 22.49 -1.94
CA ASN A 437 -3.92 23.84 -1.43
C ASN A 437 -2.45 23.97 -1.03
N ALA A 438 -1.79 22.84 -0.77
CA ALA A 438 -0.39 22.78 -0.37
C ALA A 438 0.49 23.39 -1.46
N THR A 439 1.32 24.34 -1.04
CA THR A 439 2.23 25.04 -1.95
C THR A 439 3.50 24.22 -2.14
N TYR A 440 4.03 23.60 -1.10
CA TYR A 440 5.31 22.88 -1.14
C TYR A 440 5.14 21.39 -1.48
N PRO A 441 5.97 20.78 -2.36
CA PRO A 441 5.90 19.36 -2.68
C PRO A 441 6.00 18.43 -1.46
N THR A 442 6.81 18.81 -0.47
CA THR A 442 6.96 18.07 0.79
C THR A 442 5.68 18.10 1.62
N GLN A 443 5.01 19.25 1.69
CA GLN A 443 3.75 19.42 2.38
C GLN A 443 2.62 18.67 1.64
N THR A 444 2.62 18.67 0.31
CA THR A 444 1.69 17.86 -0.48
C THR A 444 1.88 16.37 -0.18
N LEU A 445 3.14 15.91 -0.08
CA LEU A 445 3.44 14.54 0.31
C LEU A 445 2.92 14.23 1.72
N THR A 446 3.16 15.08 2.72
CA THR A 446 2.70 14.82 4.09
C THR A 446 1.19 14.71 4.18
N HIS A 447 0.44 15.64 3.58
CA HIS A 447 -1.03 15.57 3.55
C HIS A 447 -1.52 14.32 2.80
N SER A 448 -0.90 13.95 1.67
CA SER A 448 -1.27 12.74 0.94
C SER A 448 -1.00 11.45 1.74
N ALA A 449 0.13 11.40 2.46
CA ALA A 449 0.50 10.29 3.33
C ALA A 449 -0.46 10.14 4.51
N LEU A 450 -0.81 11.25 5.17
CA LEU A 450 -1.78 11.27 6.27
C LEU A 450 -3.17 10.81 5.81
N SER A 451 -3.62 11.30 4.65
CA SER A 451 -4.87 10.84 4.02
C SER A 451 -4.87 9.32 3.82
N LEU A 452 -3.79 8.76 3.25
CA LEU A 452 -3.69 7.31 3.00
C LEU A 452 -3.69 6.51 4.31
N GLN A 453 -2.95 7.00 5.32
CA GLN A 453 -2.86 6.36 6.62
C GLN A 453 -4.23 6.33 7.32
N LEU A 454 -4.95 7.46 7.32
CA LEU A 454 -6.29 7.56 7.91
C LEU A 454 -7.31 6.69 7.17
N ALA A 455 -7.29 6.70 5.83
CA ALA A 455 -8.15 5.84 5.03
C ALA A 455 -7.87 4.34 5.28
N SER A 456 -6.59 3.96 5.36
CA SER A 456 -6.20 2.58 5.65
C SER A 456 -6.59 2.16 7.08
N ARG A 457 -6.41 3.05 8.06
CA ARG A 457 -6.84 2.84 9.45
C ARG A 457 -8.35 2.62 9.56
N ALA A 458 -9.13 3.40 8.81
CA ALA A 458 -10.58 3.24 8.73
C ALA A 458 -10.97 1.90 8.11
N PHE A 459 -10.34 1.52 6.99
CA PHE A 459 -10.63 0.28 6.27
C PHE A 459 -10.31 -0.98 7.09
N PHE A 460 -9.18 -1.01 7.78
CA PHE A 460 -8.74 -2.13 8.62
C PHE A 460 -9.18 -2.02 10.08
N ASN A 461 -10.14 -1.14 10.39
CA ASN A 461 -10.61 -0.98 11.76
C ASN A 461 -11.23 -2.31 12.26
N PRO A 462 -10.86 -2.81 13.46
CA PRO A 462 -11.39 -4.07 13.99
C PRO A 462 -12.92 -4.15 14.04
N THR A 463 -13.61 -3.01 14.22
CA THR A 463 -15.08 -3.00 14.26
C THR A 463 -15.69 -3.35 12.90
N MET A 464 -15.07 -2.92 11.80
CA MET A 464 -15.53 -3.18 10.43
C MET A 464 -15.34 -4.65 10.03
N VAL A 465 -14.24 -5.26 10.47
CA VAL A 465 -13.88 -6.66 10.15
C VAL A 465 -14.67 -7.66 10.99
N GLY A 466 -14.98 -7.33 12.25
CA GLY A 466 -15.55 -8.27 13.22
C GLY A 466 -16.93 -8.83 12.87
N LEU A 467 -17.78 -8.09 12.13
CA LEU A 467 -19.12 -8.55 11.76
C LEU A 467 -19.22 -9.24 10.39
N LEU A 468 -18.13 -9.30 9.60
CA LEU A 468 -18.05 -10.21 8.46
C LEU A 468 -18.29 -11.67 8.88
N TYR A 469 -18.00 -12.00 10.14
CA TYR A 469 -18.11 -13.34 10.72
C TYR A 469 -19.50 -13.66 11.30
N PHE A 470 -20.40 -12.68 11.44
CA PHE A 470 -21.77 -12.92 11.94
C PHE A 470 -22.84 -12.23 11.06
N PRO A 471 -23.07 -12.75 9.84
CA PRO A 471 -24.19 -12.33 8.99
C PRO A 471 -25.55 -12.37 9.71
N ALA A 472 -26.50 -11.56 9.25
CA ALA A 472 -27.84 -11.47 9.85
C ALA A 472 -28.59 -12.82 9.83
N GLU A 473 -28.25 -13.70 8.89
CA GLU A 473 -28.74 -15.07 8.77
C GLU A 473 -28.41 -15.88 10.03
N HIS A 474 -27.21 -15.70 10.58
CA HIS A 474 -26.80 -16.35 11.84
C HIS A 474 -27.53 -15.76 13.04
N LYS A 475 -27.86 -14.45 13.03
CA LYS A 475 -28.74 -13.83 14.03
C LYS A 475 -30.09 -14.55 14.04
N TYR A 476 -30.72 -14.76 12.88
CA TYR A 476 -31.99 -15.49 12.80
C TYR A 476 -31.86 -16.97 13.18
N ALA A 477 -30.78 -17.64 12.80
CA ALA A 477 -30.54 -19.04 13.14
C ALA A 477 -30.41 -19.26 14.66
N VAL A 478 -29.81 -18.31 15.40
CA VAL A 478 -29.70 -18.35 16.86
C VAL A 478 -31.04 -18.02 17.54
N TYR A 479 -31.78 -17.05 17.02
CA TYR A 479 -33.04 -16.61 17.63
C TYR A 479 -34.24 -17.53 17.33
N THR A 480 -34.22 -18.26 16.22
CA THR A 480 -35.35 -19.12 15.82
C THR A 480 -35.64 -20.23 16.84
N PRO A 481 -34.66 -21.02 17.34
CA PRO A 481 -34.91 -22.03 18.38
C PRO A 481 -35.41 -21.43 19.71
N LEU A 482 -35.00 -20.21 20.05
CA LEU A 482 -35.40 -19.54 21.30
C LEU A 482 -36.85 -19.04 21.24
N PHE A 483 -37.24 -18.42 20.12
CA PHE A 483 -38.54 -17.77 20.00
C PHE A 483 -39.61 -18.62 19.32
N ALA A 484 -39.25 -19.55 18.43
CA ALA A 484 -40.25 -20.37 17.72
C ALA A 484 -41.14 -21.21 18.64
N PRO A 485 -40.64 -21.85 19.73
CA PRO A 485 -41.48 -22.60 20.66
C PRO A 485 -42.50 -21.72 21.40
N ILE A 486 -42.24 -20.43 21.54
CA ILE A 486 -43.15 -19.46 22.18
C ILE A 486 -44.11 -18.87 21.14
N ALA A 487 -43.60 -18.50 19.96
CA ALA A 487 -44.36 -17.85 18.90
C ALA A 487 -45.40 -18.79 18.27
N VAL A 488 -45.05 -20.05 17.99
CA VAL A 488 -45.94 -21.00 17.30
C VAL A 488 -47.23 -21.26 18.09
N PRO A 489 -47.21 -21.60 19.39
CA PRO A 489 -48.43 -21.79 20.16
C PRO A 489 -49.27 -20.51 20.31
N LEU A 490 -48.64 -19.34 20.41
CA LEU A 490 -49.35 -18.06 20.50
C LEU A 490 -50.12 -17.75 19.21
N VAL A 491 -49.50 -17.95 18.04
CA VAL A 491 -50.15 -17.77 16.73
C VAL A 491 -51.28 -18.78 16.54
N VAL A 492 -51.06 -20.06 16.85
CA VAL A 492 -52.10 -21.10 16.76
C VAL A 492 -53.28 -20.79 17.68
N SER A 493 -53.02 -20.27 18.88
CA SER A 493 -54.06 -19.88 19.83
C SER A 493 -54.92 -18.73 19.31
N VAL A 494 -54.31 -17.72 18.67
CA VAL A 494 -55.05 -16.64 18.01
C VAL A 494 -55.91 -17.14 16.86
N ILE A 495 -55.34 -17.98 15.97
CA ILE A 495 -56.07 -18.51 14.81
C ILE A 495 -57.28 -19.34 15.26
N ARG A 496 -57.11 -20.18 16.29
CA ARG A 496 -58.18 -21.03 16.83
C ARG A 496 -59.31 -20.20 17.43
N GLU A 497 -58.98 -19.15 18.17
CA GLU A 497 -59.95 -18.24 18.78
C GLU A 497 -60.71 -17.41 17.73
N LEU A 498 -60.02 -16.89 16.71
CA LEU A 498 -60.65 -16.18 15.59
C LEU A 498 -61.61 -17.09 14.79
N LYS A 499 -61.21 -18.35 14.56
CA LYS A 499 -62.06 -19.34 13.88
C LYS A 499 -63.28 -19.73 14.72
N SER A 500 -63.13 -19.85 16.04
CA SER A 500 -64.23 -20.11 16.97
C SER A 500 -65.28 -19.00 16.93
N ARG A 501 -64.84 -17.73 16.97
CA ARG A 501 -65.74 -16.56 16.89
C ARG A 501 -66.45 -16.42 15.56
N ARG A 502 -65.77 -16.72 14.44
CA ARG A 502 -66.42 -16.74 13.11
C ARG A 502 -67.51 -17.81 13.02
N LYS A 503 -67.29 -18.99 13.61
CA LYS A 503 -68.31 -20.06 13.69
C LYS A 503 -69.47 -19.70 14.62
N GLY A 504 -69.20 -19.07 15.76
CA GLY A 504 -70.22 -18.58 16.69
C GLY A 504 -71.07 -17.43 16.10
N ALA A 505 -70.45 -16.52 15.35
CA ALA A 505 -71.18 -15.46 14.64
C ALA A 505 -72.11 -16.04 13.55
N ALA A 506 -71.68 -17.09 12.85
CA ALA A 506 -72.49 -17.79 11.86
C ALA A 506 -73.67 -18.57 12.48
N SER A 507 -73.51 -19.14 13.68
CA SER A 507 -74.60 -19.87 14.37
C SER A 507 -75.60 -18.94 15.07
N THR A 508 -75.18 -17.75 15.49
CA THR A 508 -76.06 -16.77 16.16
C THR A 508 -76.88 -15.94 15.16
N GLY A 509 -76.53 -15.98 13.86
CA GLY A 509 -77.32 -15.39 12.78
C GLY A 509 -78.53 -16.23 12.33
N GLY A 510 -78.67 -17.48 12.82
CA GLY A 510 -79.73 -18.42 12.38
C GLY A 510 -80.89 -18.62 13.35
N SER A 511 -80.90 -17.99 14.54
CA SER A 511 -81.90 -18.23 15.60
C SER A 511 -82.65 -16.97 16.03
N ARG A 512 -83.00 -16.11 15.07
CA ARG A 512 -83.99 -15.04 15.23
C ARG A 512 -84.87 -14.98 13.98
N LEU A 513 -85.88 -15.86 13.90
CA LEU A 513 -87.12 -15.72 13.11
C LEU A 513 -87.95 -17.02 13.23
N LYS A 514 -88.77 -17.11 14.28
CA LYS A 514 -90.11 -17.72 14.28
C LYS A 514 -90.74 -17.55 15.67
N ALA A 515 -91.47 -16.46 15.82
CA ALA A 515 -92.54 -16.32 16.79
C ALA A 515 -93.82 -16.08 15.98
N GLU A 516 -94.60 -17.14 15.82
CA GLU A 516 -96.07 -17.16 15.74
C GLU A 516 -96.52 -18.59 16.05
#